data_AF-A0A512AHA8-F1
#
_entry.id   AF-A0A512AHA8-F1
#
_cell.length_a   1.000
_cell.length_b   1.000
_cell.length_c   1.000
_cell.angle_alpha   90.00
_cell.angle_beta   90.00
_cell.angle_gamma   90.00
#
_symmetry.space_group_name_H-M   'P 1'
#
loop_
_entity.id
_entity.type
_entity.pdbx_description
1 polymer ?
#
loop_
_entity_poly.entity_id
_entity_poly.type
_entity_poly.pdbx_seq_one_letter_code
_entity_poly.pdbx_strand_id
1 'polypeptide(L)'
;MTATATVAATASVPTLHASKYLQQVCKHWEHNLAVTFDAAKGTVTFPRDARGAAWAGDALVTFTAHPEALECRIDASEAGQRDGLKGAVERHIDRFAFRETLSWEWTDEAG
;
A
#
# COMPACT_ATOMS: atom_id res chain seq x y z
N MET A 1 5.85 -28.65 -3.89
CA MET A 1 5.90 -27.37 -3.16
C MET A 1 5.38 -26.31 -4.11
N THR A 2 4.09 -26.03 -4.05
CA THR A 2 3.47 -25.02 -4.92
C THR A 2 3.89 -23.67 -4.37
N ALA A 3 4.73 -22.94 -5.11
CA ALA A 3 4.93 -21.52 -4.83
C ALA A 3 3.55 -20.86 -5.00
N THR A 4 2.99 -20.33 -3.92
CA THR A 4 1.79 -19.50 -4.01
C THR A 4 2.16 -18.35 -4.94
N ALA A 5 1.55 -18.29 -6.12
CA ALA A 5 1.71 -17.16 -7.03
C ALA A 5 1.08 -15.94 -6.34
N THR A 6 1.90 -15.16 -5.64
CA THR A 6 1.52 -13.87 -5.10
C THR A 6 1.47 -12.87 -6.24
N VAL A 7 0.40 -12.10 -6.30
CA VAL A 7 0.27 -10.99 -7.24
C VAL A 7 0.80 -9.73 -6.58
N ALA A 8 1.59 -8.97 -7.34
CA ALA A 8 2.09 -7.69 -6.88
C ALA A 8 1.48 -6.55 -7.70
N ALA A 9 1.44 -5.36 -7.12
CA ALA A 9 1.21 -4.12 -7.84
C ALA A 9 2.11 -3.03 -7.26
N THR A 10 2.75 -2.26 -8.13
CA THR A 10 3.58 -1.13 -7.71
C THR A 10 3.07 0.14 -8.35
N ALA A 11 2.86 1.19 -7.56
CA ALA A 11 2.54 2.53 -8.06
C ALA A 11 3.62 3.52 -7.66
N SER A 12 3.97 4.42 -8.58
CA SER A 12 4.80 5.58 -8.31
C SER A 12 3.93 6.82 -8.37
N VAL A 13 3.90 7.57 -7.28
CA VAL A 13 3.10 8.79 -7.16
C VAL A 13 4.03 10.00 -7.07
N PRO A 14 4.09 10.89 -8.07
CA PRO A 14 4.93 12.09 -8.01
C PRO A 14 4.45 13.01 -6.89
N THR A 15 5.29 13.27 -5.89
CA THR A 15 5.00 14.19 -4.78
C THR A 15 6.26 14.53 -3.99
N LEU A 16 6.39 15.79 -3.57
CA LEU A 16 7.46 16.25 -2.68
C LEU A 16 7.17 15.95 -1.19
N HIS A 17 5.98 15.41 -0.90
CA HIS A 17 5.50 15.15 0.45
C HIS A 17 5.41 13.65 0.79
N ALA A 18 6.13 12.81 0.04
CA ALA A 18 6.10 11.35 0.16
C ALA A 18 6.30 10.87 1.61
N SER A 19 7.38 11.33 2.28
CA SER A 19 7.67 10.98 3.67
C SER A 19 6.54 11.36 4.64
N LYS A 20 5.89 12.51 4.40
CA LYS A 20 4.80 13.00 5.24
C LYS A 20 3.56 12.14 5.08
N TYR A 21 3.16 11.85 3.84
CA TYR A 21 1.98 11.04 3.55
C TYR A 21 2.15 9.59 4.00
N LEU A 22 3.33 9.01 3.79
CA LEU A 22 3.70 7.70 4.30
C LEU A 22 3.50 7.62 5.82
N GLN A 23 4.05 8.57 6.58
CA GLN A 23 3.92 8.57 8.03
C GLN A 23 2.46 8.76 8.48
N GLN A 24 1.68 9.59 7.78
CA GLN A 24 0.27 9.81 8.10
C GLN A 24 -0.59 8.56 7.86
N VAL A 25 -0.40 7.89 6.72
CA VAL A 25 -1.16 6.66 6.42
C VAL A 25 -0.73 5.51 7.34
N CYS A 26 0.56 5.39 7.63
CA CYS A 26 1.07 4.35 8.51
C CYS A 26 0.53 4.51 9.94
N LYS A 27 0.56 5.73 10.49
CA LYS A 27 -0.04 6.02 11.81
C LYS A 27 -1.54 5.79 11.84
N HIS A 28 -2.24 6.04 10.74
CA HIS A 28 -3.67 5.77 10.69
C HIS A 28 -3.97 4.27 10.77
N TRP A 29 -3.17 3.45 10.09
CA TRP A 29 -3.35 2.01 10.03
C TRP A 29 -2.78 1.25 11.23
N GLU A 30 -1.78 1.78 11.93
CA GLU A 30 -1.17 1.14 13.11
C GLU A 30 -2.18 0.88 14.24
N HIS A 31 -3.31 1.60 14.26
CA HIS A 31 -4.39 1.38 15.21
C HIS A 31 -5.12 0.03 15.04
N ASN A 32 -5.18 -0.49 13.81
CA ASN A 32 -5.94 -1.71 13.48
C ASN A 32 -5.09 -2.81 12.84
N LEU A 33 -3.88 -2.48 12.37
CA LEU A 33 -3.03 -3.34 11.57
C LEU A 33 -1.60 -3.33 12.10
N ALA A 34 -0.83 -4.37 11.76
CA ALA A 34 0.59 -4.40 12.03
C ALA A 34 1.31 -3.48 11.05
N VAL A 35 1.82 -2.36 11.55
CA VAL A 35 2.53 -1.35 10.75
C VAL A 35 3.92 -1.12 11.32
N THR A 36 4.91 -1.00 10.43
CA THR A 36 6.27 -0.60 10.76
C THR A 36 6.67 0.49 9.79
N PHE A 37 7.00 1.68 10.28
CA PHE A 37 7.36 2.79 9.41
C PHE A 37 8.45 3.66 9.99
N ASP A 38 9.18 4.32 9.10
CA ASP A 38 10.17 5.34 9.37
C ASP A 38 9.96 6.53 8.40
N ALA A 39 10.92 7.46 8.34
CA ALA A 39 10.81 8.64 7.48
C ALA A 39 11.00 8.35 5.98
N ALA A 40 11.61 7.22 5.63
CA ALA A 40 11.95 6.80 4.26
C ALA A 40 11.13 5.59 3.78
N LYS A 41 10.68 4.71 4.68
CA LYS A 41 9.96 3.48 4.32
C LYS A 41 8.85 3.14 5.33
N GLY A 42 7.74 2.63 4.83
CA GLY A 42 6.59 2.15 5.60
C GLY A 42 6.20 0.77 5.13
N THR A 43 5.82 -0.13 6.04
CA THR A 43 5.40 -1.48 5.73
C THR A 43 4.18 -1.80 6.57
N VAL A 44 3.13 -2.28 5.94
CA VAL A 44 1.82 -2.50 6.54
C VAL A 44 1.36 -3.90 6.18
N THR A 45 1.14 -4.74 7.17
CA THR A 45 0.62 -6.09 6.98
C THR A 45 -0.89 -6.08 7.13
N PHE A 46 -1.58 -6.45 6.06
CA PHE A 46 -3.02 -6.65 6.01
C PHE A 46 -3.31 -8.14 6.17
N PRO A 47 -3.92 -8.56 7.30
CA PRO A 47 -4.26 -9.96 7.51
C PRO A 47 -5.29 -10.43 6.48
N ARG A 48 -5.28 -11.71 6.14
CA ARG A 48 -6.23 -12.33 5.20
C ARG A 48 -7.69 -12.16 5.60
N ASP A 49 -7.94 -11.96 6.89
CA ASP A 49 -9.23 -11.72 7.52
C ASP A 49 -9.56 -10.23 7.76
N ALA A 50 -8.73 -9.32 7.20
CA ALA A 50 -8.96 -7.89 7.31
C ALA A 50 -10.35 -7.50 6.80
N ARG A 51 -11.10 -6.74 7.62
CA ARG A 51 -12.46 -6.26 7.35
C ARG A 51 -13.46 -7.36 6.98
N GLY A 52 -13.30 -8.57 7.52
CA GLY A 52 -14.23 -9.68 7.29
C GLY A 52 -14.08 -10.33 5.91
N ALA A 53 -13.01 -10.04 5.18
CA ALA A 53 -12.63 -10.80 4.00
C ALA A 53 -12.10 -12.19 4.40
N ALA A 54 -12.00 -13.10 3.44
CA ALA A 54 -11.43 -14.43 3.64
C ALA A 54 -10.48 -14.75 2.48
N TRP A 55 -9.39 -13.99 2.40
CA TRP A 55 -8.36 -14.21 1.38
C TRP A 55 -7.53 -15.46 1.68
N ALA A 56 -6.84 -15.97 0.66
CA ALA A 56 -5.94 -17.13 0.78
C ALA A 56 -4.75 -16.87 1.71
N GLY A 57 -4.30 -15.62 1.84
CA GLY A 57 -3.15 -15.22 2.65
C GLY A 57 -3.13 -13.74 3.03
N ASP A 58 -2.12 -13.38 3.81
CA ASP A 58 -1.89 -12.00 4.23
C ASP A 58 -1.31 -11.21 3.06
N ALA A 59 -1.62 -9.91 3.02
CA ALA A 59 -1.04 -8.98 2.08
C ALA A 59 -0.08 -8.02 2.79
N LEU A 60 0.93 -7.58 2.07
CA LEU A 60 1.94 -6.66 2.54
C LEU A 60 1.95 -5.43 1.65
N VAL A 61 1.76 -4.25 2.25
CA VAL A 61 1.88 -2.99 1.54
C VAL A 61 3.14 -2.28 2.02
N THR A 62 4.05 -2.02 1.09
CA THR A 62 5.30 -1.31 1.31
C THR A 62 5.22 0.06 0.66
N PHE A 63 5.61 1.09 1.39
CA PHE A 63 5.75 2.46 0.93
C PHE A 63 7.21 2.85 0.98
N THR A 64 7.73 3.43 -0.08
CA THR A 64 9.08 4.00 -0.12
C THR A 64 8.95 5.49 -0.46
N ALA A 65 9.39 6.34 0.46
CA ALA A 65 9.42 7.77 0.24
C ALA A 65 10.71 8.15 -0.50
N HIS A 66 10.54 8.63 -1.73
CA HIS A 66 11.60 9.26 -2.51
C HIS A 66 11.51 10.80 -2.37
N PRO A 67 12.57 11.54 -2.77
CA PRO A 67 12.56 13.00 -2.69
C PRO A 67 11.45 13.66 -3.51
N GLU A 68 11.05 13.06 -4.63
CA GLU A 68 10.07 13.61 -5.58
C GLU A 68 8.92 12.64 -5.90
N ALA A 69 8.88 11.47 -5.26
CA ALA A 69 7.82 10.48 -5.48
C ALA A 69 7.58 9.62 -4.24
N LEU A 70 6.36 9.10 -4.11
CA LEU A 70 6.00 8.05 -3.17
C LEU A 70 5.79 6.76 -3.96
N GLU A 71 6.66 5.78 -3.75
CA GLU A 71 6.48 4.44 -4.30
C GLU A 71 5.61 3.62 -3.34
N CYS A 72 4.60 2.95 -3.88
CA CYS A 72 3.68 2.08 -3.16
C CYS A 72 3.71 0.71 -3.81
N ARG A 73 4.21 -0.31 -3.12
CA ARG A 73 4.18 -1.71 -3.54
C ARG A 73 3.18 -2.50 -2.70
N ILE A 74 2.28 -3.22 -3.34
CA ILE A 74 1.32 -4.12 -2.73
C ILE A 74 1.70 -5.53 -3.17
N ASP A 75 1.99 -6.40 -2.22
CA ASP A 75 2.17 -7.83 -2.42
C ASP A 75 0.95 -8.52 -1.78
N ALA A 76 0.16 -9.23 -2.58
CA ALA A 76 -1.06 -9.88 -2.11
C ALA A 76 -1.13 -11.32 -2.61
N SER A 77 -1.87 -12.15 -1.88
CA SER A 77 -2.10 -13.55 -2.23
C SER A 77 -2.97 -13.72 -3.47
N GLU A 78 -3.86 -12.76 -3.75
CA GLU A 78 -4.87 -12.84 -4.81
C GLU A 78 -5.15 -11.48 -5.45
N ALA A 79 -5.54 -11.47 -6.73
CA ALA A 79 -5.83 -10.24 -7.47
C ALA A 79 -6.96 -9.40 -6.86
N GLY A 80 -7.99 -10.06 -6.31
CA GLY A 80 -9.08 -9.36 -5.62
C GLY A 80 -8.62 -8.61 -4.37
N GLN A 81 -7.71 -9.22 -3.58
CA GLN A 81 -7.11 -8.59 -2.41
C GLN A 81 -6.26 -7.39 -2.82
N ARG A 82 -5.42 -7.57 -3.85
CA ARG A 82 -4.56 -6.51 -4.41
C ARG A 82 -5.36 -5.31 -4.88
N ASP A 83 -6.38 -5.52 -5.72
CA ASP A 83 -7.19 -4.42 -6.26
C ASP A 83 -8.01 -3.71 -5.17
N GLY A 84 -8.49 -4.44 -4.17
CA GLY A 84 -9.10 -3.83 -2.97
C GLY A 84 -8.11 -2.96 -2.18
N LEU A 85 -6.85 -3.40 -2.07
CA LEU A 85 -5.79 -2.64 -1.41
C LEU A 85 -5.36 -1.40 -2.19
N LYS A 86 -5.27 -1.46 -3.53
CA LYS A 86 -4.98 -0.27 -4.37
C LYS A 86 -5.95 0.86 -4.06
N GLY A 87 -7.25 0.59 -4.14
CA GLY A 87 -8.28 1.58 -3.83
C GLY A 87 -8.27 2.04 -2.37
N ALA A 88 -7.88 1.17 -1.43
CA ALA A 88 -7.67 1.58 -0.04
C ALA A 88 -6.49 2.56 0.09
N VAL A 89 -5.34 2.25 -0.51
CA VAL A 89 -4.14 3.09 -0.48
C VAL A 89 -4.44 4.47 -1.08
N GLU A 90 -4.99 4.51 -2.29
CA GLU A 90 -5.37 5.73 -3.01
C GLU A 90 -6.25 6.63 -2.13
N ARG A 91 -7.36 6.09 -1.63
CA ARG A 91 -8.34 6.85 -0.83
C ARG A 91 -7.74 7.47 0.43
N HIS A 92 -6.81 6.78 1.09
CA HIS A 92 -6.22 7.31 2.33
C HIS A 92 -5.18 8.38 2.02
N ILE A 93 -4.30 8.12 1.05
CA ILE A 93 -3.26 9.07 0.65
C ILE A 93 -3.90 10.32 0.02
N ASP A 94 -4.87 10.20 -0.88
CA ASP A 94 -5.61 11.34 -1.46
C ASP A 94 -6.32 12.18 -0.40
N ARG A 95 -6.84 11.54 0.66
CA ARG A 95 -7.45 12.27 1.79
C ARG A 95 -6.42 13.14 2.51
N PHE A 96 -5.17 12.68 2.67
CA PHE A 96 -4.11 13.48 3.27
C PHE A 96 -3.56 14.53 2.30
N ALA A 97 -3.47 14.17 1.02
CA ALA A 97 -3.03 15.02 -0.07
C ALA A 97 -4.19 15.83 -0.68
N PHE A 98 -5.27 16.12 0.07
CA PHE A 98 -6.45 16.82 -0.45
C PHE A 98 -6.18 18.21 -1.07
N ARG A 99 -4.98 18.77 -0.85
CA ARG A 99 -4.50 20.04 -1.40
C ARG A 99 -3.70 19.88 -2.69
N GLU A 100 -3.39 18.65 -3.09
CA GLU A 100 -2.58 18.27 -4.24
C GLU A 100 -3.37 17.25 -5.07
N THR A 101 -3.07 17.15 -6.37
CA THR A 101 -3.65 16.10 -7.23
C THR A 101 -2.58 15.06 -7.46
N LEU A 102 -2.74 13.90 -6.80
CA LEU A 102 -1.83 12.79 -6.94
C LEU A 102 -2.19 11.96 -8.17
N SER A 103 -1.18 11.57 -8.93
CA SER A 103 -1.33 10.67 -10.07
C SER A 103 -0.89 9.28 -9.67
N TRP A 104 -1.78 8.31 -9.80
CA TRP A 104 -1.54 6.92 -9.42
C TRP A 104 -1.31 6.07 -10.66
N GLU A 105 -0.06 5.69 -10.91
CA GLU A 105 0.31 4.82 -12.01
C GLU A 105 0.63 3.41 -11.49
N TRP A 106 -0.40 2.57 -11.33
CA TRP A 106 -0.23 1.18 -10.90
C TRP A 106 0.27 0.30 -12.03
N THR A 107 1.35 -0.42 -11.75
CA THR A 107 1.90 -1.50 -12.57
C THR A 107 1.60 -2.81 -11.89
N ASP A 108 0.81 -3.63 -12.56
CA ASP A 108 0.38 -4.94 -12.09
C ASP A 108 1.38 -6.02 -12.50
N GLU A 109 1.91 -6.75 -11.53
CA GLU A 109 2.77 -7.89 -11.77
C GLU A 109 2.02 -9.18 -11.39
N ALA A 110 1.81 -10.04 -12.39
CA ALA A 110 1.28 -11.38 -12.17
C ALA A 110 2.48 -12.34 -12.08
N GLY A 111 2.63 -12.98 -10.91
CA GLY A 111 3.59 -14.07 -10.70
C GLY A 111 3.14 -15.41 -11.27
#